data_AF-A0A836TG74-F1
#
_entry.id   AF-A0A836TG74-F1
#
_cell.length_a   1.000
_cell.length_b   1.000
_cell.length_c   1.000
_cell.angle_alpha   90.00
_cell.angle_beta   90.00
_cell.angle_gamma   90.00
#
_symmetry.space_group_name_H-M   'P 1'
#
loop_
_entity.id
_entity.type
_entity.pdbx_description
1 polymer ?
#
loop_
_entity_poly.entity_id
_entity_poly.type
_entity_poly.pdbx_seq_one_letter_code
_entity_poly.pdbx_strand_id
1 'polypeptide(L)'
;MEFSFGASATKILTTTGFSQLEGGDILMIGVACLMIYLAIWKKFEPLLLLPIGFGCLLANIPMSMMANTDAGGLLNFFYQGVKHEVLPPLIFLGVGALTDFGPLLANPTTLLLGAAAQIGVYITLIGAVLLGFNMHEASAIGIIGGADGPTSIFIASKLAPHLLAPIAVAAYSYMALVPLIQPPIMKLLTTEKERKIKMAQLKPISQTVKIIFPVVVTIVCCLMLPGVTPLLGMLMLGNLFRESGVTARLHETSETHLINIVTILLALAVGSSMTAESFLRLETLKIIVLGLLAFCIATAGGVLFGKLMCKLTGGRVNPLIG
;
A
#
# COMPACT_ATOMS: atom_id res chain seq x y z
N MET A 1 16.31 -2.45 52.61
CA MET A 1 16.70 -2.38 51.19
C MET A 1 17.99 -1.60 51.12
N GLU A 2 19.14 -2.27 51.17
CA GLU A 2 20.45 -1.61 51.01
C GLU A 2 20.70 -1.37 49.52
N PHE A 3 20.42 -0.15 49.05
CA PHE A 3 20.86 0.31 47.75
C PHE A 3 22.35 0.65 47.81
N SER A 4 23.22 -0.36 47.67
CA SER A 4 24.65 -0.12 47.42
C SER A 4 24.81 0.60 46.08
N PHE A 5 25.69 1.60 46.01
CA PHE A 5 25.98 2.34 44.77
C PHE A 5 26.36 1.39 43.62
N GLY A 6 27.12 0.33 43.91
CA GLY A 6 27.48 -0.70 42.92
C GLY A 6 26.28 -1.54 42.45
N ALA A 7 25.35 -1.86 43.36
CA ALA A 7 24.13 -2.57 43.01
C ALA A 7 23.18 -1.71 42.16
N SER A 8 23.08 -0.41 42.48
CA SER A 8 22.30 0.55 41.69
C SER A 8 22.91 0.81 40.31
N ALA A 9 24.24 0.93 40.20
CA ALA A 9 24.93 1.10 38.93
C ALA A 9 24.78 -0.13 38.01
N THR A 10 24.95 -1.32 38.59
CA THR A 10 24.74 -2.59 37.86
C THR A 10 23.29 -2.72 37.40
N LYS A 11 22.33 -2.39 38.27
CA LYS A 11 20.91 -2.36 37.93
C LYS A 11 20.65 -1.42 36.76
N ILE A 12 21.11 -0.17 36.81
CA ILE A 12 20.96 0.81 35.73
C ILE A 12 21.50 0.25 34.41
N LEU A 13 22.72 -0.29 34.40
CA LEU A 13 23.33 -0.88 33.20
C LEU A 13 22.48 -2.03 32.63
N THR A 14 22.00 -2.94 33.47
CA THR A 14 21.12 -4.06 33.07
C THR A 14 19.69 -3.66 32.72
N THR A 15 19.25 -2.45 33.10
CA THR A 15 17.92 -1.92 32.73
C THR A 15 17.98 -1.08 31.46
N THR A 16 19.16 -0.85 30.88
CA THR A 16 19.29 -0.13 29.60
C THR A 16 18.99 -1.06 28.43
N GLY A 17 18.33 -0.52 27.39
CA GLY A 17 18.10 -1.26 26.14
C GLY A 17 19.39 -1.78 25.50
N PHE A 18 20.52 -1.10 25.72
CA PHE A 18 21.84 -1.54 25.24
C PHE A 18 22.29 -2.90 25.77
N SER A 19 21.84 -3.29 26.97
CA SER A 19 22.21 -4.55 27.59
C SER A 19 21.48 -5.78 27.03
N GLN A 20 20.38 -5.55 26.30
CA GLN A 20 19.52 -6.59 25.72
C GLN A 20 19.45 -6.51 24.18
N LEU A 21 20.38 -5.79 23.55
CA LEU A 21 20.45 -5.72 22.09
C LEU A 21 20.90 -7.07 21.52
N GLU A 22 20.04 -7.69 20.73
CA GLU A 22 20.40 -8.86 19.95
C GLU A 22 20.84 -8.49 18.53
N GLY A 23 21.51 -9.42 17.84
CA GLY A 23 21.99 -9.18 16.48
C GLY A 23 20.87 -8.86 15.48
N GLY A 24 19.68 -9.45 15.67
CA GLY A 24 18.50 -9.17 14.86
C GLY A 24 18.00 -7.73 15.00
N ASP A 25 17.95 -7.22 16.23
CA ASP A 25 17.53 -5.85 16.54
C ASP A 25 18.44 -4.82 15.88
N ILE A 26 19.76 -5.02 15.96
CA ILE A 26 20.76 -4.14 15.34
C ILE A 26 20.55 -4.07 13.82
N LEU A 27 20.30 -5.22 13.19
CA LEU A 27 20.07 -5.28 11.75
C LEU A 27 18.77 -4.54 11.38
N MET A 28 17.69 -4.75 12.14
CA MET A 28 16.42 -4.06 11.90
C MET A 28 16.48 -2.56 12.17
N ILE A 29 17.24 -2.11 13.17
CA ILE A 29 17.56 -0.70 13.38
C ILE A 29 18.28 -0.13 12.15
N GLY A 30 19.21 -0.89 11.57
CA GLY A 30 19.86 -0.54 10.29
C GLY A 30 18.87 -0.39 9.14
N VAL A 31 17.91 -1.31 9.00
CA VAL A 31 16.83 -1.24 8.00
C VAL A 31 15.94 -0.02 8.24
N ALA A 32 15.56 0.25 9.48
CA ALA A 32 14.78 1.42 9.85
C ALA A 32 15.50 2.73 9.48
N CYS A 33 16.80 2.84 9.80
CA CYS A 33 17.62 3.98 9.40
C CYS A 33 17.71 4.13 7.88
N LEU A 34 17.81 3.03 7.13
CA LEU A 34 17.80 3.06 5.67
C LEU A 34 16.46 3.60 5.13
N MET A 35 15.34 3.14 5.66
CA MET A 35 14.01 3.62 5.25
C MET A 35 13.83 5.11 5.55
N ILE A 36 14.25 5.56 6.74
CA ILE A 36 14.24 6.97 7.12
C ILE A 36 15.12 7.80 6.17
N TYR A 37 16.31 7.30 5.81
CA TYR A 37 17.18 7.95 4.83
C TYR A 37 16.52 8.06 3.45
N LEU A 38 15.93 6.98 2.94
CA LEU A 38 15.24 6.97 1.65
C LEU A 38 14.04 7.92 1.64
N ALA A 39 13.30 8.00 2.74
CA ALA A 39 12.15 8.90 2.86
C ALA A 39 12.59 10.38 2.92
N ILE A 40 13.63 10.73 3.68
CA ILE A 40 14.05 12.13 3.87
C ILE A 40 14.91 12.64 2.71
N TRP A 41 15.99 11.94 2.40
CA TRP A 41 17.00 12.42 1.44
C TRP A 41 16.62 12.13 0.01
N LYS A 42 16.05 10.95 -0.22
CA LYS A 42 15.66 10.53 -1.56
C LYS A 42 14.19 10.81 -1.87
N LYS A 43 13.39 11.22 -0.87
CA LYS A 43 11.96 11.58 -0.99
C LYS A 43 11.10 10.45 -1.57
N PHE A 44 11.43 9.21 -1.24
CA PHE A 44 10.63 8.03 -1.61
C PHE A 44 9.41 7.94 -0.70
N GLU A 45 8.21 8.16 -1.25
CA GLU A 45 6.91 8.11 -0.54
C GLU A 45 6.97 8.61 0.92
N PRO A 46 7.45 9.86 1.15
CA PRO A 46 7.85 10.30 2.48
C PRO A 46 6.71 10.31 3.49
N LEU A 47 5.46 10.47 3.04
CA LEU A 47 4.28 10.47 3.89
C LEU A 47 4.04 9.13 4.58
N LEU A 48 4.43 8.02 3.95
CA LEU A 48 4.23 6.67 4.45
C LEU A 48 5.54 6.03 4.90
N LEU A 49 6.60 6.14 4.10
CA LEU A 49 7.87 5.47 4.35
C LEU A 49 8.57 5.98 5.61
N LEU A 50 8.45 7.29 5.91
CA LEU A 50 9.07 7.87 7.10
C LEU A 50 8.43 7.36 8.40
N PRO A 51 7.09 7.43 8.60
CA PRO A 51 6.51 6.88 9.82
C PRO A 51 6.60 5.35 9.90
N ILE A 52 6.59 4.60 8.78
CA ILE A 52 6.86 3.15 8.80
C ILE A 52 8.29 2.89 9.29
N GLY A 53 9.28 3.58 8.75
CA GLY A 53 10.67 3.45 9.17
C GLY A 53 10.86 3.79 10.64
N PHE A 54 10.18 4.83 11.13
CA PHE A 54 10.22 5.18 12.55
C PHE A 54 9.49 4.17 13.45
N GLY A 55 8.35 3.63 13.02
CA GLY A 55 7.66 2.55 13.72
C GLY A 55 8.50 1.28 13.82
N CYS A 56 9.22 0.94 12.73
CA CYS A 56 10.19 -0.15 12.70
C CYS A 56 11.34 0.08 13.70
N LEU A 57 11.87 1.31 13.75
CA LEU A 57 12.89 1.67 14.74
C LEU A 57 12.38 1.43 16.17
N LEU A 58 11.18 1.91 16.50
CA LEU A 58 10.60 1.78 17.84
C LEU A 58 10.35 0.32 18.24
N ALA A 59 9.88 -0.51 17.31
CA ALA A 59 9.57 -1.91 17.56
C ALA A 59 10.81 -2.80 17.78
N ASN A 60 11.99 -2.37 17.34
CA ASN A 60 13.24 -3.12 17.50
C ASN A 60 14.19 -2.48 18.54
N ILE A 61 13.72 -1.51 19.34
CA ILE A 61 14.43 -1.06 20.53
C ILE A 61 14.10 -2.04 21.67
N PRO A 62 15.10 -2.71 22.29
CA PRO A 62 14.83 -3.64 23.38
C PRO A 62 14.11 -2.98 24.55
N MET A 63 13.14 -3.69 25.15
CA MET A 63 12.31 -3.22 26.25
C MET A 63 11.45 -1.98 25.96
N SER A 64 11.24 -1.60 24.69
CA SER A 64 10.47 -0.41 24.35
C SER A 64 8.97 -0.52 24.63
N MET A 65 8.41 -1.74 24.64
CA MET A 65 6.96 -2.00 24.66
C MET A 65 6.21 -1.35 23.48
N MET A 66 6.91 -1.19 22.34
CA MET A 66 6.40 -0.53 21.13
C MET A 66 6.24 -1.47 19.94
N ALA A 67 6.52 -2.77 20.07
CA ALA A 67 6.22 -3.73 19.01
C ALA A 67 4.70 -3.97 18.90
N ASN A 68 4.24 -4.39 17.72
CA ASN A 68 2.84 -4.76 17.54
C ASN A 68 2.42 -6.00 18.36
N THR A 69 3.36 -6.78 18.87
CA THR A 69 3.13 -7.96 19.72
C THR A 69 3.01 -7.62 21.21
N ASP A 70 3.40 -6.41 21.61
CA ASP A 70 3.42 -6.02 23.02
C ASP A 70 2.00 -5.72 23.51
N ALA A 71 1.43 -6.65 24.28
CA ALA A 71 0.09 -6.52 24.82
C ALA A 71 -0.03 -5.27 25.70
N GLY A 72 -0.94 -4.35 25.34
CA GLY A 72 -1.12 -3.07 26.02
C GLY A 72 -0.14 -1.97 25.59
N GLY A 73 0.77 -2.25 24.66
CA GLY A 73 1.66 -1.26 24.05
C GLY A 73 0.92 -0.29 23.12
N LEU A 74 1.44 0.93 22.97
CA LEU A 74 0.80 1.97 22.16
C LEU A 74 0.62 1.53 20.69
N LEU A 75 1.69 1.04 20.07
CA LEU A 75 1.63 0.63 18.66
C LEU A 75 0.86 -0.68 18.46
N ASN A 76 0.68 -1.50 19.49
CA ASN A 76 -0.26 -2.62 19.45
C ASN A 76 -1.70 -2.13 19.28
N PHE A 77 -2.13 -1.06 19.96
CA PHE A 77 -3.46 -0.47 19.75
C PHE A 77 -3.63 0.10 18.33
N PHE A 78 -2.61 0.74 17.77
CA PHE A 78 -2.68 1.20 16.38
C PHE A 78 -2.76 0.01 15.42
N TYR A 79 -2.01 -1.06 15.68
CA TYR A 79 -2.05 -2.30 14.92
C TYR A 79 -3.40 -3.02 15.02
N GLN A 80 -4.08 -2.95 16.16
CA GLN A 80 -5.46 -3.44 16.29
C GLN A 80 -6.40 -2.70 15.32
N GLY A 81 -6.20 -1.41 15.07
CA GLY A 81 -6.93 -0.67 14.05
C GLY A 81 -6.71 -1.19 12.62
N VAL A 82 -5.54 -1.77 12.33
CA VAL A 82 -5.26 -2.48 11.07
C VAL A 82 -5.94 -3.85 11.06
N LYS A 83 -5.74 -4.63 12.14
CA LYS A 83 -6.26 -5.99 12.29
C LYS A 83 -7.78 -6.05 12.27
N HIS A 84 -8.45 -5.06 12.85
CA HIS A 84 -9.91 -4.93 12.87
C HIS A 84 -10.47 -4.12 11.69
N GLU A 85 -9.67 -3.87 10.66
CA GLU A 85 -10.13 -3.25 9.41
C GLU A 85 -10.73 -1.85 9.61
N VAL A 86 -10.23 -1.08 10.58
CA VAL A 86 -10.69 0.29 10.84
C VAL A 86 -9.87 1.29 10.03
N LEU A 87 -8.54 1.17 10.08
CA LEU A 87 -7.64 2.14 9.46
C LEU A 87 -7.63 2.07 7.93
N PRO A 88 -7.55 0.89 7.26
CA PRO A 88 -7.53 0.86 5.80
C PRO A 88 -8.79 1.46 5.14
N PRO A 89 -10.04 1.13 5.56
CA PRO A 89 -11.23 1.77 5.00
C PRO A 89 -11.27 3.29 5.21
N LEU A 90 -10.76 3.81 6.33
CA LEU A 90 -10.66 5.25 6.57
C LEU A 90 -9.63 5.92 5.65
N ILE A 91 -8.53 5.26 5.32
CA ILE A 91 -7.63 5.74 4.26
C ILE A 91 -8.37 5.79 2.92
N PHE A 92 -9.13 4.74 2.58
CA PHE A 92 -9.92 4.71 1.35
C PHE A 92 -10.96 5.82 1.26
N LEU A 93 -11.56 6.24 2.38
CA LEU A 93 -12.41 7.44 2.43
C LEU A 93 -11.66 8.69 1.95
N GLY A 94 -10.45 8.91 2.47
CA GLY A 94 -9.61 10.04 2.07
C GLY A 94 -9.16 9.95 0.61
N VAL A 95 -8.72 8.77 0.17
CA VAL A 95 -8.35 8.51 -1.24
C VAL A 95 -9.54 8.79 -2.17
N GLY A 96 -10.74 8.36 -1.78
CA GLY A 96 -11.97 8.63 -2.51
C GLY A 96 -12.29 10.11 -2.62
N ALA A 97 -12.08 10.86 -1.53
CA ALA A 97 -12.24 12.31 -1.50
C ALA A 97 -11.20 13.03 -2.39
N LEU A 98 -9.99 12.49 -2.53
CA LEU A 98 -8.93 13.03 -3.40
C LEU A 98 -9.11 12.66 -4.89
N THR A 99 -9.91 11.63 -5.20
CA THR A 99 -9.98 11.05 -6.55
C THR A 99 -10.99 11.79 -7.44
N ASP A 100 -10.54 12.27 -8.61
CA ASP A 100 -11.43 12.74 -9.69
C ASP A 100 -11.70 11.61 -10.70
N PHE A 101 -12.94 11.15 -10.75
CA PHE A 101 -13.39 10.16 -11.74
C PHE A 101 -13.75 10.76 -13.11
N GLY A 102 -13.69 12.08 -13.27
CA GLY A 102 -13.96 12.76 -14.55
C GLY A 102 -13.20 12.15 -15.74
N PRO A 103 -11.86 11.97 -15.67
CA PRO A 103 -11.09 11.34 -16.74
C PRO A 103 -11.53 9.91 -17.06
N LEU A 104 -11.89 9.12 -16.05
CA LEU A 104 -12.38 7.75 -16.21
C LEU A 104 -13.74 7.72 -16.91
N LEU A 105 -14.67 8.56 -16.46
CA LEU A 105 -16.02 8.68 -17.01
C LEU A 105 -16.01 9.21 -18.44
N ALA A 106 -15.06 10.09 -18.78
CA ALA A 106 -14.93 10.64 -20.13
C ALA A 106 -14.34 9.65 -21.14
N ASN A 107 -13.54 8.68 -20.69
CA ASN A 107 -13.08 7.58 -21.54
C ASN A 107 -13.17 6.24 -20.80
N PRO A 108 -14.36 5.63 -20.71
CA PRO A 108 -14.58 4.39 -19.95
C PRO A 108 -13.74 3.21 -20.42
N THR A 109 -13.23 3.24 -21.66
CA THR A 109 -12.37 2.16 -22.18
C THR A 109 -11.07 2.00 -21.40
N THR A 110 -10.63 3.04 -20.68
CA THR A 110 -9.45 2.96 -19.80
C THR A 110 -9.67 2.05 -18.59
N LEU A 111 -10.92 1.73 -18.22
CA LEU A 111 -11.22 0.69 -17.22
C LEU A 111 -10.62 -0.67 -17.62
N LEU A 112 -10.57 -0.97 -18.93
CA LEU A 112 -10.00 -2.22 -19.43
C LEU A 112 -8.48 -2.27 -19.24
N LEU A 113 -7.79 -1.12 -19.29
CA LEU A 113 -6.36 -1.04 -18.94
C LEU A 113 -6.16 -1.36 -17.47
N GLY A 114 -7.03 -0.83 -16.60
CA GLY A 114 -7.04 -1.19 -15.18
C GLY A 114 -7.28 -2.68 -14.94
N ALA A 115 -8.20 -3.30 -15.69
CA ALA A 115 -8.44 -4.74 -15.63
C ALA A 115 -7.20 -5.55 -16.07
N ALA A 116 -6.52 -5.12 -17.13
CA ALA A 116 -5.31 -5.78 -17.61
C ALA A 116 -4.12 -5.62 -16.64
N ALA A 117 -4.02 -4.49 -15.94
CA ALA A 117 -2.98 -4.28 -14.93
C ALA A 117 -3.08 -5.31 -13.79
N GLN A 118 -4.28 -5.82 -13.49
CA GLN A 118 -4.50 -6.87 -12.46
C GLN A 118 -3.93 -8.24 -12.85
N ILE A 119 -3.43 -8.44 -14.08
CA ILE A 119 -2.69 -9.66 -14.45
C ILE A 119 -1.49 -9.88 -13.52
N GLY A 120 -0.86 -8.80 -13.04
CA GLY A 120 0.23 -8.87 -12.07
C GLY A 120 -0.17 -9.61 -10.79
N VAL A 121 -1.41 -9.42 -10.30
CA VAL A 121 -1.92 -10.12 -9.11
C VAL A 121 -1.94 -11.63 -9.31
N TYR A 122 -2.52 -12.08 -10.43
CA TYR A 122 -2.65 -13.50 -10.71
C TYR A 122 -1.31 -14.19 -10.97
N ILE A 123 -0.40 -13.54 -11.69
CA ILE A 123 0.94 -14.11 -11.93
C ILE A 123 1.74 -14.18 -10.64
N THR A 124 1.62 -13.19 -9.77
CA THR A 124 2.27 -13.20 -8.46
C THR A 124 1.72 -14.29 -7.56
N LEU A 125 0.40 -14.51 -7.58
CA LEU A 125 -0.24 -15.64 -6.89
C LEU A 125 0.32 -16.97 -7.39
N ILE A 126 0.37 -17.18 -8.71
CA ILE A 126 0.94 -18.41 -9.30
C ILE A 126 2.40 -18.58 -8.89
N GLY A 127 3.19 -17.50 -8.96
CA GLY A 127 4.59 -17.50 -8.53
C GLY A 127 4.75 -17.86 -7.05
N ALA A 128 3.89 -17.36 -6.18
CA ALA A 128 3.90 -17.69 -4.76
C ALA A 128 3.57 -19.16 -4.50
N VAL A 129 2.56 -19.71 -5.19
CA VAL A 129 2.23 -21.14 -5.09
C VAL A 129 3.41 -22.01 -5.55
N LEU A 130 4.08 -21.64 -6.65
CA LEU A 130 5.26 -22.36 -7.14
C LEU A 130 6.46 -22.30 -6.19
N LEU A 131 6.56 -21.24 -5.37
CA LEU A 131 7.60 -21.09 -4.34
C LEU A 131 7.27 -21.78 -3.00
N GLY A 132 6.14 -22.50 -2.95
CA GLY A 132 5.72 -23.34 -1.83
C GLY A 132 4.81 -22.68 -0.81
N PHE A 133 4.28 -21.48 -1.08
CA PHE A 133 3.29 -20.84 -0.21
C PHE A 133 1.92 -21.52 -0.37
N ASN A 134 1.16 -21.60 0.72
CA ASN A 134 -0.20 -22.12 0.64
C ASN A 134 -1.14 -21.15 -0.09
N MET A 135 -2.36 -21.58 -0.43
CA MET A 135 -3.26 -20.76 -1.25
C MET A 135 -3.68 -19.44 -0.56
N HIS A 136 -3.83 -19.41 0.77
CA HIS A 136 -4.18 -18.20 1.51
C HIS A 136 -3.01 -17.21 1.53
N GLU A 137 -1.80 -17.69 1.78
CA GLU A 137 -0.57 -16.90 1.73
C GLU A 137 -0.30 -16.37 0.33
N ALA A 138 -0.37 -17.24 -0.67
CA ALA A 138 -0.19 -16.87 -2.08
C ALA A 138 -1.22 -15.85 -2.55
N SER A 139 -2.48 -15.96 -2.10
CA SER A 139 -3.51 -14.96 -2.38
C SER A 139 -3.17 -13.60 -1.75
N ALA A 140 -2.70 -13.59 -0.50
CA ALA A 140 -2.29 -12.34 0.16
C ALA A 140 -1.08 -11.69 -0.51
N ILE A 141 -0.06 -12.48 -0.87
CA ILE A 141 1.14 -12.02 -1.59
C ILE A 141 0.76 -11.52 -2.98
N GLY A 142 -0.18 -12.18 -3.67
CA GLY A 142 -0.64 -11.81 -4.99
C GLY A 142 -1.14 -10.37 -5.08
N ILE A 143 -1.86 -9.89 -4.06
CA ILE A 143 -2.45 -8.54 -4.05
C ILE A 143 -1.40 -7.43 -4.12
N ILE A 144 -0.13 -7.69 -3.76
CA ILE A 144 0.97 -6.73 -3.95
C ILE A 144 1.04 -6.26 -5.41
N GLY A 145 0.75 -7.14 -6.37
CA GLY A 145 0.73 -6.81 -7.80
C GLY A 145 -0.37 -5.82 -8.22
N GLY A 146 -1.36 -5.58 -7.37
CA GLY A 146 -2.39 -4.57 -7.57
C GLY A 146 -1.91 -3.14 -7.26
N ALA A 147 -0.70 -2.99 -6.70
CA ALA A 147 -0.07 -1.71 -6.35
C ALA A 147 -0.91 -0.84 -5.40
N ASP A 148 -1.69 -1.48 -4.53
CA ASP A 148 -2.61 -0.83 -3.60
C ASP A 148 -2.28 -1.28 -2.16
N GLY A 149 -1.53 -0.44 -1.46
CA GLY A 149 -1.08 -0.69 -0.08
C GLY A 149 -2.22 -1.00 0.90
N PRO A 150 -3.23 -0.12 1.08
CA PRO A 150 -4.29 -0.40 2.03
C PRO A 150 -5.14 -1.63 1.67
N THR A 151 -5.35 -1.96 0.38
CA THR A 151 -5.98 -3.24 0.00
C THR A 151 -5.09 -4.45 0.30
N SER A 152 -3.78 -4.35 0.05
CA SER A 152 -2.81 -5.41 0.37
C SER A 152 -2.80 -5.72 1.86
N ILE A 153 -2.82 -4.69 2.71
CA ILE A 153 -2.91 -4.83 4.16
C ILE A 153 -4.23 -5.49 4.57
N PHE A 154 -5.34 -5.05 4.00
CA PHE A 154 -6.67 -5.57 4.31
C PHE A 154 -6.80 -7.07 3.98
N ILE A 155 -6.29 -7.50 2.83
CA ILE A 155 -6.33 -8.91 2.45
C ILE A 155 -5.34 -9.74 3.27
N ALA A 156 -4.14 -9.22 3.51
CA ALA A 156 -3.15 -9.90 4.34
C ALA A 156 -3.65 -10.11 5.78
N SER A 157 -4.34 -9.13 6.38
CA SER A 157 -4.89 -9.27 7.73
C SER A 157 -5.98 -10.35 7.85
N LYS A 158 -6.67 -10.68 6.74
CA LYS A 158 -7.67 -11.76 6.69
C LYS A 158 -7.08 -13.11 6.35
N LEU A 159 -6.20 -13.17 5.36
CA LEU A 159 -5.75 -14.43 4.77
C LEU A 159 -4.43 -14.93 5.34
N ALA A 160 -3.49 -14.05 5.65
CA ALA A 160 -2.16 -14.42 6.15
C ALA A 160 -1.62 -13.36 7.14
N PRO A 161 -2.18 -13.25 8.35
CA PRO A 161 -1.82 -12.21 9.31
C PRO A 161 -0.34 -12.22 9.70
N HIS A 162 0.30 -13.40 9.71
CA HIS A 162 1.72 -13.57 9.98
C HIS A 162 2.62 -13.04 8.85
N LEU A 163 2.10 -12.86 7.64
CA LEU A 163 2.79 -12.24 6.50
C LEU A 163 2.42 -10.77 6.28
N LEU A 164 1.59 -10.18 7.16
CA LEU A 164 1.13 -8.81 6.99
C LEU A 164 2.31 -7.82 6.92
N ALA A 165 3.26 -7.93 7.84
CA ALA A 165 4.44 -7.06 7.88
C ALA A 165 5.25 -7.10 6.57
N PRO A 166 5.73 -8.27 6.09
CA PRO A 166 6.49 -8.32 4.84
C PRO A 166 5.67 -7.91 3.61
N ILE A 167 4.37 -8.22 3.56
CA ILE A 167 3.47 -7.82 2.46
C ILE A 167 3.29 -6.30 2.44
N ALA A 168 3.02 -5.67 3.58
CA ALA A 168 2.81 -4.23 3.69
C ALA A 168 4.07 -3.45 3.30
N VAL A 169 5.23 -3.91 3.76
CA VAL A 169 6.53 -3.32 3.42
C VAL A 169 6.80 -3.44 1.93
N ALA A 170 6.60 -4.63 1.34
CA ALA A 170 6.77 -4.84 -0.09
C ALA A 170 5.84 -3.93 -0.90
N ALA A 171 4.55 -3.89 -0.56
CA ALA A 171 3.55 -3.06 -1.24
C ALA A 171 3.96 -1.58 -1.27
N TYR A 172 4.22 -0.96 -0.11
CA TYR A 172 4.55 0.47 -0.07
C TYR A 172 5.94 0.79 -0.62
N SER A 173 6.93 -0.10 -0.41
CA SER A 173 8.28 0.11 -0.96
C SER A 173 8.26 0.10 -2.49
N TYR A 174 7.49 -0.80 -3.10
CA TYR A 174 7.40 -0.88 -4.56
C TYR A 174 6.56 0.22 -5.18
N MET A 175 5.50 0.68 -4.51
CA MET A 175 4.79 1.89 -4.91
C MET A 175 5.76 3.10 -5.02
N ALA A 176 6.66 3.26 -4.04
CA ALA A 176 7.68 4.31 -4.09
C ALA A 176 8.72 4.13 -5.20
N LEU A 177 8.94 2.89 -5.65
CA LEU A 177 9.89 2.54 -6.70
C LEU A 177 9.27 2.55 -8.10
N VAL A 178 7.97 2.81 -8.25
CA VAL A 178 7.29 2.92 -9.55
C VAL A 178 8.02 3.82 -10.55
N PRO A 179 8.51 5.02 -10.18
CA PRO A 179 9.28 5.88 -11.10
C PRO A 179 10.62 5.28 -11.57
N LEU A 180 11.14 4.28 -10.87
CA LEU A 180 12.35 3.54 -11.26
C LEU A 180 12.01 2.29 -12.08
N ILE A 181 10.93 1.59 -11.72
CA ILE A 181 10.54 0.30 -12.30
C ILE A 181 9.82 0.47 -13.64
N GLN A 182 8.85 1.39 -13.74
CA GLN A 182 8.01 1.51 -14.94
C GLN A 182 8.74 2.04 -16.18
N PRO A 183 9.58 3.11 -16.11
CA PRO A 183 10.15 3.69 -17.31
C PRO A 183 11.03 2.75 -18.15
N PRO A 184 11.88 1.89 -17.55
CA PRO A 184 12.62 0.86 -18.31
C PRO A 184 11.70 -0.09 -19.09
N ILE A 185 10.60 -0.54 -18.47
CA ILE A 185 9.64 -1.46 -19.08
C ILE A 185 8.89 -0.78 -20.23
N MET A 186 8.43 0.45 -20.01
CA MET A 186 7.82 1.27 -21.06
C MET A 186 8.79 1.46 -22.23
N LYS A 187 10.07 1.72 -21.94
CA LYS A 187 11.11 1.89 -22.96
C LYS A 187 11.37 0.61 -23.76
N LEU A 188 11.28 -0.54 -23.12
CA LEU A 188 11.50 -1.85 -23.72
C LEU A 188 10.31 -2.30 -24.59
N LEU A 189 9.08 -2.10 -24.10
CA LEU A 189 7.88 -2.68 -24.71
C LEU A 189 7.19 -1.78 -25.72
N THR A 190 7.40 -0.46 -25.69
CA THR A 190 6.78 0.49 -26.64
C THR A 190 7.78 1.05 -27.65
N THR A 191 7.29 1.55 -28.78
CA THR A 191 8.09 2.22 -29.82
C THR A 191 7.95 3.74 -29.74
N GLU A 192 8.90 4.50 -30.29
CA GLU A 192 8.77 5.96 -30.34
C GLU A 192 7.52 6.46 -31.07
N LYS A 193 7.10 5.73 -32.12
CA LYS A 193 5.89 6.08 -32.88
C LYS A 193 4.64 5.98 -32.00
N GLU A 194 4.53 4.92 -31.22
CA GLU A 194 3.41 4.71 -30.29
C GLU A 194 3.40 5.76 -29.17
N ARG A 195 4.57 6.10 -28.61
CA ARG A 195 4.69 7.11 -27.55
C ARG A 195 4.25 8.51 -27.98
N LYS A 196 4.37 8.83 -29.28
CA LYS A 196 4.01 10.14 -29.87
C LYS A 196 2.53 10.24 -30.27
N ILE A 197 1.71 9.22 -30.01
CA ILE A 197 0.26 9.26 -30.25
C ILE A 197 -0.37 10.32 -29.34
N LYS A 198 -1.03 11.31 -29.94
CA LYS A 198 -1.76 12.36 -29.22
C LYS A 198 -3.14 11.85 -28.82
N MET A 199 -3.41 11.84 -27.52
CA MET A 199 -4.75 11.55 -26.99
C MET A 199 -5.70 12.71 -27.28
N ALA A 200 -6.94 12.38 -27.63
CA ALA A 200 -8.00 13.38 -27.75
C ALA A 200 -8.28 14.04 -26.38
N GLN A 201 -8.59 15.33 -26.40
CA GLN A 201 -9.06 15.99 -25.18
C GLN A 201 -10.42 15.42 -24.76
N LEU A 202 -10.52 15.12 -23.48
CA LEU A 202 -11.74 14.59 -22.88
C LEU A 202 -12.79 15.69 -22.77
N LYS A 203 -14.03 15.37 -23.12
CA LYS A 203 -15.15 16.30 -22.92
C LYS A 203 -15.46 16.40 -21.42
N PRO A 204 -15.83 17.59 -20.92
CA PRO A 204 -16.27 17.73 -19.53
C PRO A 204 -17.51 16.87 -19.29
N ILE A 205 -17.49 16.11 -18.20
CA ILE A 205 -18.61 15.27 -17.75
C ILE A 205 -19.51 16.11 -16.85
N SER A 206 -20.83 15.91 -16.97
CA SER A 206 -21.79 16.63 -16.15
C SER A 206 -21.68 16.24 -14.67
N GLN A 207 -21.95 17.21 -13.79
CA GLN A 207 -21.90 16.99 -12.35
C GLN A 207 -22.86 15.88 -11.90
N THR A 208 -24.03 15.79 -12.54
CA THR A 208 -25.02 14.75 -12.26
C THR A 208 -24.45 13.34 -12.47
N VAL A 209 -23.68 13.11 -13.54
CA VAL A 209 -23.07 11.80 -13.80
C VAL A 209 -22.01 11.49 -12.75
N LYS A 210 -21.20 12.49 -12.36
CA LYS A 210 -20.20 12.33 -11.29
C LYS A 210 -20.83 12.00 -9.93
N ILE A 211 -22.00 12.54 -9.61
CA ILE A 211 -22.73 12.24 -8.36
C ILE A 211 -23.37 10.85 -8.38
N ILE A 212 -23.97 10.46 -9.52
CA ILE A 212 -24.65 9.16 -9.65
C ILE A 212 -23.63 8.01 -9.67
N PHE A 213 -22.46 8.22 -10.26
CA PHE A 213 -21.40 7.22 -10.40
C PHE A 213 -21.06 6.49 -9.09
N PRO A 214 -20.65 7.15 -7.99
CA PRO A 214 -20.28 6.45 -6.76
C PRO A 214 -21.43 5.66 -6.15
N VAL A 215 -22.67 6.14 -6.27
CA VAL A 215 -23.87 5.44 -5.77
C VAL A 215 -24.12 4.16 -6.57
N VAL A 216 -24.08 4.25 -7.90
CA VAL A 216 -24.29 3.09 -8.78
C VAL A 216 -23.18 2.07 -8.61
N VAL A 217 -21.92 2.50 -8.57
CA VAL A 217 -20.77 1.60 -8.34
C VAL A 217 -20.90 0.91 -6.99
N THR A 218 -21.28 1.64 -5.94
CA THR A 218 -21.50 1.03 -4.61
C THR A 218 -22.59 -0.04 -4.66
N ILE A 219 -23.76 0.27 -5.24
CA ILE A 219 -24.86 -0.69 -5.30
C ILE A 219 -24.46 -1.92 -6.13
N VAL A 220 -23.93 -1.72 -7.33
CA VAL A 220 -23.61 -2.83 -8.24
C VAL A 220 -22.44 -3.66 -7.70
N CYS A 221 -21.31 -3.04 -7.40
CA CYS A 221 -20.11 -3.78 -7.03
C CYS A 221 -20.20 -4.39 -5.63
N CYS A 222 -20.80 -3.72 -4.65
CA CYS A 222 -20.94 -4.29 -3.30
C CYS A 222 -21.99 -5.41 -3.27
N LEU A 223 -23.04 -5.37 -4.11
CA LEU A 223 -23.96 -6.50 -4.26
C LEU A 223 -23.32 -7.69 -4.99
N MET A 224 -22.49 -7.42 -6.00
CA MET A 224 -21.77 -8.47 -6.72
C MET A 224 -20.66 -9.11 -5.88
N LEU A 225 -19.96 -8.32 -5.06
CA LEU A 225 -18.84 -8.78 -4.25
C LEU A 225 -18.88 -8.16 -2.83
N PRO A 226 -19.73 -8.68 -1.92
CA PRO A 226 -19.92 -8.08 -0.60
C PRO A 226 -18.64 -7.95 0.24
N GLY A 227 -17.66 -8.83 0.03
CA GLY A 227 -16.39 -8.82 0.77
C GLY A 227 -15.54 -7.56 0.57
N VAL A 228 -15.70 -6.82 -0.54
CA VAL A 228 -14.96 -5.56 -0.79
C VAL A 228 -15.69 -4.31 -0.29
N THR A 229 -16.92 -4.46 0.23
CA THR A 229 -17.76 -3.34 0.67
C THR A 229 -17.07 -2.37 1.63
N PRO A 230 -16.29 -2.82 2.64
CA PRO A 230 -15.61 -1.88 3.53
C PRO A 230 -14.65 -0.93 2.80
N LEU A 231 -13.92 -1.42 1.79
CA LEU A 231 -12.96 -0.61 1.05
C LEU A 231 -13.66 0.23 -0.02
N LEU A 232 -14.40 -0.43 -0.92
CA LEU A 232 -15.05 0.24 -2.05
C LEU A 232 -16.15 1.20 -1.59
N GLY A 233 -16.92 0.83 -0.56
CA GLY A 233 -17.96 1.69 0.00
C GLY A 233 -17.38 2.97 0.60
N MET A 234 -16.28 2.88 1.35
CA MET A 234 -15.63 4.08 1.90
C MET A 234 -14.96 4.92 0.80
N LEU A 235 -14.37 4.30 -0.22
CA LEU A 235 -13.85 5.00 -1.40
C LEU A 235 -14.95 5.80 -2.11
N MET A 236 -16.09 5.17 -2.38
CA MET A 236 -17.22 5.83 -3.06
C MET A 236 -17.89 6.88 -2.17
N LEU A 237 -17.94 6.67 -0.85
CA LEU A 237 -18.42 7.69 0.10
C LEU A 237 -17.55 8.94 0.05
N GLY A 238 -16.22 8.77 0.04
CA GLY A 238 -15.27 9.88 -0.08
C GLY A 238 -15.46 10.63 -1.39
N ASN A 239 -15.66 9.89 -2.49
CA ASN A 239 -15.94 10.51 -3.77
C ASN A 239 -17.28 11.26 -3.81
N LEU A 240 -18.32 10.73 -3.15
CA LEU A 240 -19.59 11.43 -3.01
C LEU A 240 -19.45 12.72 -2.20
N PHE A 241 -18.62 12.75 -1.15
CA PHE A 241 -18.34 14.00 -0.42
C PHE A 241 -17.74 15.07 -1.32
N ARG A 242 -16.83 14.66 -2.22
CA ARG A 242 -16.24 15.53 -3.22
C ARG A 242 -17.27 16.06 -4.23
N GLU A 243 -18.07 15.16 -4.81
CA GLU A 243 -18.93 15.51 -5.96
C GLU A 243 -20.31 16.07 -5.57
N SER A 244 -20.78 15.86 -4.35
CA SER A 244 -22.13 16.28 -3.92
C SER A 244 -22.32 17.80 -3.85
N GLY A 245 -21.24 18.57 -3.65
CA GLY A 245 -21.28 20.04 -3.51
C GLY A 245 -21.92 20.57 -2.22
N VAL A 246 -22.51 19.70 -1.38
CA VAL A 246 -23.21 20.09 -0.15
C VAL A 246 -22.45 19.73 1.13
N THR A 247 -21.40 18.93 1.03
CA THR A 247 -20.60 18.44 2.15
C THR A 247 -19.17 19.01 2.16
N ALA A 248 -18.99 20.28 1.80
CA ALA A 248 -17.67 20.90 1.66
C ALA A 248 -16.75 20.69 2.89
N ARG A 249 -17.28 20.89 4.10
CA ARG A 249 -16.52 20.67 5.35
C ARG A 249 -16.08 19.22 5.54
N LEU A 250 -16.92 18.25 5.15
CA LEU A 250 -16.58 16.83 5.26
C LEU A 250 -15.56 16.42 4.19
N HIS A 251 -15.70 16.95 2.97
CA HIS A 251 -14.74 16.73 1.89
C HIS A 251 -13.35 17.24 2.26
N GLU A 252 -13.25 18.51 2.66
CA GLU A 252 -11.99 19.15 3.05
C GLU A 252 -11.33 18.40 4.21
N THR A 253 -12.11 18.04 5.24
CA THR A 253 -11.61 17.27 6.38
C THR A 253 -11.11 15.88 5.94
N SER A 254 -11.83 15.20 5.04
CA SER A 254 -11.50 13.84 4.59
C SER A 254 -10.24 13.81 3.72
N GLU A 255 -10.09 14.78 2.81
CA GLU A 255 -8.97 14.85 1.86
C GLU A 255 -7.68 15.42 2.48
N THR A 256 -7.78 16.13 3.61
CA THR A 256 -6.63 16.74 4.30
C THR A 256 -6.36 16.13 5.67
N HIS A 257 -7.10 16.55 6.71
CA HIS A 257 -6.76 16.29 8.09
C HIS A 257 -6.98 14.83 8.50
N LEU A 258 -8.12 14.25 8.12
CA LEU A 258 -8.46 12.88 8.47
C LEU A 258 -7.48 11.89 7.85
N ILE A 259 -7.26 11.98 6.52
CA ILE A 259 -6.32 11.08 5.84
C ILE A 259 -4.91 11.20 6.43
N ASN A 260 -4.45 12.40 6.79
CA ASN A 260 -3.14 12.60 7.42
C ASN A 260 -3.05 11.93 8.81
N ILE A 261 -4.07 12.08 9.66
CA ILE A 261 -4.11 11.44 10.98
C ILE A 261 -4.10 9.92 10.83
N VAL A 262 -4.99 9.38 9.99
CA VAL A 262 -5.11 7.94 9.77
C VAL A 262 -3.82 7.38 9.15
N THR A 263 -3.17 8.13 8.25
CA THR A 263 -1.88 7.75 7.64
C THR A 263 -0.80 7.59 8.69
N ILE A 264 -0.68 8.53 9.64
CA ILE A 264 0.29 8.43 10.74
C ILE A 264 0.05 7.16 11.56
N LEU A 265 -1.21 6.90 11.97
CA LEU A 265 -1.57 5.74 12.77
C LEU A 265 -1.32 4.43 12.03
N LEU A 266 -1.73 4.34 10.75
CA LEU A 266 -1.54 3.17 9.91
C LEU A 266 -0.06 2.90 9.67
N ALA A 267 0.72 3.92 9.30
CA ALA A 267 2.14 3.77 8.98
C ALA A 267 2.95 3.34 10.22
N LEU A 268 2.69 3.91 11.39
CA LEU A 268 3.30 3.47 12.65
C LEU A 268 2.90 2.04 13.02
N ALA A 269 1.64 1.66 12.81
CA ALA A 269 1.16 0.30 13.04
C ALA A 269 1.82 -0.72 12.10
N VAL A 270 2.01 -0.38 10.84
CA VAL A 270 2.71 -1.24 9.88
C VAL A 270 4.18 -1.35 10.28
N GLY A 271 4.84 -0.23 10.59
CA GLY A 271 6.23 -0.21 11.07
C GLY A 271 6.42 -1.05 12.33
N SER A 272 5.47 -1.02 13.27
CA SER A 272 5.58 -1.78 14.52
C SER A 272 5.48 -3.29 14.35
N SER A 273 5.02 -3.75 13.19
CA SER A 273 4.98 -5.18 12.82
C SER A 273 6.30 -5.70 12.23
N MET A 274 7.24 -4.81 11.93
CA MET A 274 8.56 -5.13 11.36
C MET A 274 9.57 -5.48 12.46
N THR A 275 9.29 -6.51 13.26
CA THR A 275 10.25 -7.01 14.26
C THR A 275 11.31 -7.90 13.60
N ALA A 276 12.48 -8.06 14.23
CA ALA A 276 13.52 -8.95 13.74
C ALA A 276 13.00 -10.38 13.49
N GLU A 277 12.17 -10.89 14.39
CA GLU A 277 11.57 -12.22 14.28
C GLU A 277 10.60 -12.37 13.10
N SER A 278 9.86 -11.32 12.72
CA SER A 278 8.89 -11.39 11.63
C SER A 278 9.54 -11.09 10.28
N PHE A 279 10.49 -10.15 10.25
CA PHE A 279 11.03 -9.59 9.02
C PHE A 279 12.26 -10.35 8.52
N LEU A 280 13.15 -10.83 9.40
CA LEU A 280 14.38 -11.52 9.03
C LEU A 280 14.15 -13.01 8.75
N ARG A 281 13.21 -13.27 7.85
CA ARG A 281 12.81 -14.60 7.42
C ARG A 281 13.05 -14.79 5.92
N LEU A 282 13.32 -16.03 5.52
CA LEU A 282 13.53 -16.35 4.10
C LEU A 282 12.25 -16.07 3.30
N GLU A 283 11.08 -16.29 3.91
CA GLU A 283 9.77 -15.99 3.35
C GLU A 283 9.63 -14.51 3.00
N THR A 284 10.08 -13.60 3.87
CA THR A 284 10.07 -12.15 3.62
C THR A 284 10.87 -11.79 2.39
N LEU A 285 12.07 -12.36 2.22
CA LEU A 285 12.88 -12.14 1.03
C LEU A 285 12.16 -12.62 -0.25
N LYS A 286 11.52 -13.80 -0.19
CA LYS A 286 10.71 -14.30 -1.31
C LYS A 286 9.56 -13.34 -1.65
N ILE A 287 8.86 -12.79 -0.64
CA ILE A 287 7.74 -11.85 -0.82
C ILE A 287 8.21 -10.55 -1.46
N ILE A 288 9.33 -10.01 -0.99
CA ILE A 288 9.98 -8.82 -1.56
C ILE A 288 10.27 -9.09 -3.05
N VAL A 289 11.01 -10.15 -3.38
CA VAL A 289 11.34 -10.49 -4.77
C VAL A 289 10.08 -10.68 -5.64
N LEU A 290 9.08 -11.40 -5.14
CA LEU A 290 7.80 -11.58 -5.83
C LEU A 290 7.07 -10.26 -6.06
N GLY A 291 7.05 -9.36 -5.07
CA GLY A 291 6.43 -8.04 -5.19
C GLY A 291 7.10 -7.19 -6.28
N LEU A 292 8.43 -7.21 -6.39
CA LEU A 292 9.13 -6.51 -7.47
C LEU A 292 8.73 -7.06 -8.84
N LEU A 293 8.72 -8.39 -8.98
CA LEU A 293 8.31 -9.05 -10.21
C LEU A 293 6.83 -8.75 -10.54
N ALA A 294 5.97 -8.68 -9.51
CA ALA A 294 4.56 -8.34 -9.65
C ALA A 294 4.37 -6.99 -10.35
N PHE A 295 5.06 -5.96 -9.89
CA PHE A 295 5.01 -4.62 -10.50
C PHE A 295 5.54 -4.61 -11.93
N CYS A 296 6.64 -5.32 -12.18
CA CYS A 296 7.20 -5.45 -13.52
C CYS A 296 6.19 -6.07 -14.50
N ILE A 297 5.52 -7.12 -14.06
CA ILE A 297 4.56 -7.88 -14.85
C ILE A 297 3.24 -7.13 -15.01
N ALA A 298 2.75 -6.46 -13.96
CA ALA A 298 1.57 -5.60 -14.02
C ALA A 298 1.77 -4.47 -15.04
N THR A 299 2.93 -3.80 -14.99
CA THR A 299 3.30 -2.75 -15.94
C THR A 299 3.41 -3.30 -17.36
N ALA A 300 4.06 -4.45 -17.53
CA ALA A 300 4.15 -5.09 -18.83
C ALA A 300 2.76 -5.47 -19.38
N GLY A 301 1.88 -6.02 -18.54
CA GLY A 301 0.51 -6.38 -18.88
C GLY A 301 -0.33 -5.17 -19.30
N GLY A 302 -0.26 -4.07 -18.54
CA GLY A 302 -0.92 -2.81 -18.85
C GLY A 302 -0.46 -2.23 -20.19
N VAL A 303 0.86 -2.11 -20.40
CA VAL A 303 1.44 -1.60 -21.65
C VAL A 303 1.10 -2.49 -22.86
N LEU A 304 1.18 -3.82 -22.71
CA LEU A 304 0.86 -4.77 -23.79
C LEU A 304 -0.63 -4.72 -24.14
N PHE A 305 -1.52 -4.57 -23.16
CA PHE A 305 -2.94 -4.37 -23.41
C PHE A 305 -3.21 -2.99 -24.03
N GLY A 306 -2.48 -1.95 -23.61
CA GLY A 306 -2.47 -0.63 -24.24
C GLY A 306 -2.08 -0.69 -25.71
N LYS A 307 -1.09 -1.53 -26.07
CA LYS A 307 -0.73 -1.80 -27.47
C LYS A 307 -1.85 -2.50 -28.23
N LEU A 308 -2.48 -3.49 -27.63
CA LEU A 308 -3.62 -4.18 -28.24
C LEU A 308 -4.76 -3.18 -28.52
N MET A 309 -5.10 -2.35 -27.54
CA MET A 309 -6.10 -1.28 -27.70
C MET A 309 -5.68 -0.27 -28.77
N CYS A 310 -4.41 0.12 -28.82
CA CYS A 310 -3.88 1.00 -29.87
C CYS A 310 -4.11 0.39 -31.26
N LYS A 311 -3.82 -0.90 -31.44
CA LYS A 311 -4.03 -1.59 -32.73
C LYS A 311 -5.51 -1.73 -33.09
N LEU A 312 -6.36 -2.12 -32.13
CA LEU A 312 -7.80 -2.29 -32.35
C LEU A 312 -8.52 -0.97 -32.64
N THR A 313 -8.06 0.14 -32.08
CA THR A 313 -8.65 1.47 -32.27
C THR A 313 -8.06 2.26 -33.45
N GLY A 314 -7.12 1.67 -34.19
CA GLY A 314 -6.44 2.34 -35.31
C GLY A 314 -5.52 3.50 -34.89
N GLY A 315 -4.88 3.39 -33.73
CA GLY A 315 -3.89 4.36 -33.24
C GLY A 315 -4.46 5.49 -32.39
N ARG A 316 -5.63 5.31 -31.77
CA ARG A 316 -6.27 6.35 -30.93
C ARG A 316 -5.84 6.32 -29.46
N VAL A 317 -5.36 5.17 -28.98
CA VAL A 317 -4.95 4.98 -27.58
C VAL A 317 -3.43 4.95 -27.51
N ASN A 318 -2.84 5.79 -26.66
CA ASN A 318 -1.41 5.78 -26.41
C ASN A 318 -1.06 4.64 -25.43
N PRO A 319 -0.19 3.68 -25.79
CA PRO A 319 0.17 2.57 -24.90
C PRO A 319 0.87 2.97 -23.59
N LEU A 320 1.35 4.21 -23.46
CA LEU A 320 1.92 4.72 -22.21
C LEU A 320 0.88 4.95 -21.09
N ILE A 321 -0.42 4.90 -21.42
CA ILE A 321 -1.50 5.01 -20.44
C ILE A 321 -1.72 3.69 -19.69
N GLY A 322 -1.42 2.57 -20.36
CA GLY A 322 -1.39 1.25 -19.72
C GLY A 322 -0.06 1.04 -19.02
#